data_AF-A0A965VSP9-F1
#
_entry.id   AF-A0A965VSP9-F1
#
_cell.length_a   1.000
_cell.length_b   1.000
_cell.length_c   1.000
_cell.angle_alpha   90.00
_cell.angle_beta   90.00
_cell.angle_gamma   90.00
#
_symmetry.space_group_name_H-M   'P 1'
#
loop_
_entity.id
_entity.type
_entity.pdbx_description
1 polymer ?
#
loop_
_entity_poly.entity_id
_entity_poly.type
_entity_poly.pdbx_seq_one_letter_code
_entity_poly.pdbx_strand_id
1 'polypeptide(L)'
;MRTFYFIFIALFFLGACSGGIRVPADVSAVVFPALPIFPISPSNNNTPTISFTLTEAGQVSINSDSLCTVPLSETQVFDPGENNLVLNSLSEGAYDFFLQHTPSSGNPSTCNLIESQYVIDMTPPSVLLTSSASSVTRSSIQITATFSEAVEPLVAESVIVTNGYIETVVQAGNEASFTVSPINESENVSISIASGAIRDLAGNTNNTASNTLSYTYDVTAP
;
A
#
# COMPACT_ATOMS: atom_id res chain seq x y z
N MET A 1 -27.56 -80.60 -41.31
CA MET A 1 -26.10 -80.78 -41.40
C MET A 1 -25.46 -79.43 -41.08
N ARG A 2 -24.85 -79.27 -39.89
CA ARG A 2 -23.91 -78.18 -39.47
C ARG A 2 -24.48 -76.74 -39.44
N THR A 3 -24.17 -75.80 -38.55
CA THR A 3 -23.47 -75.67 -37.26
C THR A 3 -23.87 -74.27 -36.73
N PHE A 4 -23.94 -74.08 -35.41
CA PHE A 4 -24.25 -72.84 -34.69
C PHE A 4 -23.28 -71.68 -34.94
N TYR A 5 -23.78 -70.43 -34.82
CA TYR A 5 -23.08 -69.36 -34.10
C TYR A 5 -24.11 -68.43 -33.42
N PHE A 6 -24.03 -68.35 -32.08
CA PHE A 6 -24.74 -67.37 -31.25
C PHE A 6 -23.94 -66.08 -31.21
N ILE A 7 -24.58 -64.93 -31.45
CA ILE A 7 -24.07 -63.61 -31.06
C ILE A 7 -25.14 -62.97 -30.18
N PHE A 8 -24.75 -62.71 -28.93
CA PHE A 8 -25.51 -61.95 -27.94
C PHE A 8 -25.68 -60.50 -28.42
N ILE A 9 -26.92 -60.08 -28.66
CA ILE A 9 -27.27 -58.66 -28.82
C ILE A 9 -27.51 -58.09 -27.42
N ALA A 10 -26.55 -57.30 -26.93
CA ALA A 10 -26.75 -56.47 -25.76
C ALA A 10 -27.53 -55.21 -26.17
N LEU A 11 -28.77 -55.11 -25.71
CA LEU A 11 -29.55 -53.87 -25.69
C LEU A 11 -28.83 -52.88 -24.77
N PHE A 12 -28.20 -51.84 -25.32
CA PHE A 12 -27.73 -50.69 -24.55
C PHE A 12 -28.72 -49.54 -24.75
N PHE A 13 -29.26 -49.05 -23.63
CA PHE A 13 -30.13 -47.89 -23.55
C PHE A 13 -29.52 -46.65 -24.21
N LEU A 14 -30.32 -45.94 -25.00
CA LEU A 14 -30.07 -44.57 -25.41
C LEU A 14 -30.05 -43.65 -24.18
N GLY A 15 -28.86 -43.35 -23.67
CA GLY A 15 -28.62 -42.22 -22.78
C GLY A 15 -28.05 -41.08 -23.60
N ALA A 16 -28.82 -40.01 -23.77
CA ALA A 16 -28.34 -38.78 -24.40
C ALA A 16 -27.16 -38.22 -23.60
N CYS A 17 -25.95 -38.30 -24.16
CA CYS A 17 -24.82 -37.54 -23.66
C CYS A 17 -24.87 -36.16 -24.34
N SER A 18 -25.52 -35.19 -23.68
CA SER A 18 -25.39 -33.77 -24.01
C SER A 18 -23.97 -33.35 -23.64
N GLY A 19 -23.02 -33.60 -24.54
CA GLY A 19 -21.68 -33.04 -24.50
C GLY A 19 -21.75 -31.54 -24.74
N GLY A 20 -22.19 -30.81 -23.71
CA GLY A 20 -22.05 -29.36 -23.67
C GLY A 20 -20.56 -29.04 -23.73
N ILE A 21 -20.16 -28.31 -24.77
CA ILE A 21 -18.89 -27.58 -24.78
C ILE A 21 -18.81 -26.85 -23.42
N ARG A 22 -17.79 -27.17 -22.61
CA ARG A 22 -17.45 -26.32 -21.47
C ARG A 22 -16.88 -25.04 -22.08
N VAL A 23 -17.73 -24.06 -22.31
CA VAL A 23 -17.27 -22.69 -22.49
C VAL A 23 -16.60 -22.33 -21.16
N PRO A 24 -15.33 -21.93 -21.13
CA PRO A 24 -14.76 -21.37 -19.91
C PRO A 24 -15.67 -20.22 -19.47
N ALA A 25 -16.10 -20.23 -18.20
CA ALA A 25 -16.97 -19.20 -17.67
C ALA A 25 -16.31 -17.83 -17.90
N ASP A 26 -17.08 -16.96 -18.53
CA ASP A 26 -16.69 -15.61 -18.90
C ASP A 26 -16.50 -14.73 -17.64
N VAL A 27 -15.49 -13.87 -17.65
CA VAL A 27 -15.13 -12.95 -16.54
C VAL A 27 -16.10 -11.77 -16.46
N SER A 28 -17.11 -11.70 -17.34
CA SER A 28 -18.16 -10.69 -17.40
C SER A 28 -18.98 -10.48 -16.10
N ALA A 29 -18.82 -11.32 -15.09
CA ALA A 29 -19.61 -11.27 -13.86
C ALA A 29 -19.13 -10.27 -12.80
N VAL A 30 -17.87 -9.80 -12.88
CA VAL A 30 -17.29 -8.88 -11.88
C VAL A 30 -16.89 -7.57 -12.53
N VAL A 31 -17.40 -6.45 -12.01
CA VAL A 31 -17.11 -5.10 -12.49
C VAL A 31 -16.50 -4.27 -11.37
N PHE A 32 -15.42 -3.55 -11.66
CA PHE A 32 -14.73 -2.69 -10.71
C PHE A 32 -15.11 -1.22 -10.87
N PRO A 33 -15.27 -0.46 -9.77
CA PRO A 33 -15.29 1.00 -9.83
C PRO A 33 -13.89 1.56 -10.16
N ALA A 34 -13.79 2.87 -10.37
CA ALA A 34 -12.53 3.54 -10.73
C ALA A 34 -11.44 3.45 -9.64
N LEU A 35 -11.83 3.35 -8.37
CA LEU A 35 -10.93 3.12 -7.23
C LEU A 35 -11.42 1.88 -6.49
N PRO A 36 -11.04 0.68 -6.97
CA PRO A 36 -11.58 -0.57 -6.43
C PRO A 36 -10.94 -0.98 -5.11
N ILE A 37 -9.84 -0.36 -4.68
CA ILE A 37 -9.11 -0.75 -3.48
C ILE A 37 -8.96 0.45 -2.55
N PHE A 38 -9.24 0.23 -1.27
CA PHE A 38 -9.07 1.24 -0.24
C PHE A 38 -8.36 0.67 1.00
N PRO A 39 -7.36 1.39 1.56
CA PRO A 39 -6.73 2.59 0.99
C PRO A 39 -5.94 2.30 -0.31
N ILE A 40 -5.44 3.37 -0.95
CA ILE A 40 -4.59 3.25 -2.15
C ILE A 40 -3.17 2.86 -1.75
N SER A 41 -2.43 2.24 -2.67
CA SER A 41 -1.00 1.93 -2.51
C SER A 41 -0.12 3.19 -2.66
N PRO A 42 0.99 3.33 -1.89
CA PRO A 42 1.36 2.51 -0.73
C PRO A 42 0.46 2.81 0.48
N SER A 43 0.32 1.85 1.40
CA SER A 43 -0.59 1.98 2.55
C SER A 43 -0.07 1.28 3.80
N ASN A 44 -0.28 1.89 4.96
CA ASN A 44 -0.07 1.28 6.27
C ASN A 44 -1.24 0.47 6.83
N ASN A 45 -2.38 0.45 6.12
CA ASN A 45 -3.46 -0.47 6.41
C ASN A 45 -3.12 -1.86 5.87
N ASN A 46 -2.95 -2.83 6.77
CA ASN A 46 -2.60 -4.20 6.45
C ASN A 46 -3.80 -5.12 6.16
N THR A 47 -5.03 -4.59 6.14
CA THR A 47 -6.26 -5.28 5.75
C THR A 47 -7.07 -4.43 4.75
N PRO A 48 -6.51 -4.16 3.55
CA PRO A 48 -7.20 -3.33 2.56
C PRO A 48 -8.52 -3.97 2.11
N THR A 49 -9.45 -3.13 1.69
CA THR A 49 -10.78 -3.53 1.24
C THR A 49 -10.89 -3.37 -0.27
N ILE A 50 -11.44 -4.38 -0.94
CA ILE A 50 -11.69 -4.38 -2.38
C ILE A 50 -13.19 -4.24 -2.61
N SER A 51 -13.58 -3.22 -3.36
CA SER A 51 -14.96 -2.92 -3.79
C SER A 51 -15.19 -3.41 -5.22
N PHE A 52 -16.30 -4.12 -5.45
CA PHE A 52 -16.67 -4.62 -6.77
C PHE A 52 -18.20 -4.75 -6.89
N THR A 53 -18.69 -4.83 -8.12
CA THR A 53 -20.08 -5.15 -8.43
C THR A 53 -20.17 -6.53 -9.05
N LEU A 54 -21.06 -7.37 -8.54
CA LEU A 54 -21.38 -8.67 -9.13
C LEU A 54 -22.65 -8.60 -9.96
N THR A 55 -22.64 -9.21 -11.14
CA THR A 55 -23.86 -9.37 -11.95
C THR A 55 -24.68 -10.60 -11.54
N GLU A 56 -24.07 -11.54 -10.83
CA GLU A 56 -24.68 -12.78 -10.33
C GLU A 56 -24.08 -13.19 -8.98
N ALA A 57 -24.79 -14.00 -8.20
CA ALA A 57 -24.31 -14.45 -6.90
C ALA A 57 -23.18 -15.48 -7.05
N GLY A 58 -22.22 -15.46 -6.14
CA GLY A 58 -21.12 -16.42 -6.18
C GLY A 58 -20.08 -16.24 -5.08
N GLN A 59 -19.10 -17.13 -5.09
CA GLN A 59 -17.93 -17.05 -4.23
C GLN A 59 -16.86 -16.16 -4.87
N VAL A 60 -16.26 -15.28 -4.07
CA VAL A 60 -15.12 -14.44 -4.49
C VAL A 60 -13.94 -14.69 -3.55
N SER A 61 -12.75 -14.82 -4.13
CA SER A 61 -11.49 -14.90 -3.40
C SER A 61 -10.40 -14.05 -4.08
N ILE A 62 -9.46 -13.56 -3.27
CA ILE A 62 -8.29 -12.81 -3.71
C ILE A 62 -7.04 -13.61 -3.41
N ASN A 63 -6.10 -13.65 -4.35
CA ASN A 63 -4.89 -14.46 -4.30
C ASN A 63 -3.68 -13.64 -4.74
N SER A 64 -2.47 -14.07 -4.37
CA SER A 64 -1.23 -13.39 -4.74
C SER A 64 -0.60 -13.91 -6.03
N ASP A 65 -1.22 -14.88 -6.70
CA ASP A 65 -0.68 -15.52 -7.88
C ASP A 65 -1.75 -15.81 -8.94
N SER A 66 -1.33 -15.83 -10.20
CA SER A 66 -2.20 -16.06 -11.37
C SER A 66 -2.84 -17.46 -11.45
N LEU A 67 -2.46 -18.38 -10.57
CA LEU A 67 -3.04 -19.73 -10.49
C LEU A 67 -4.05 -19.85 -9.33
N CYS A 68 -4.28 -18.80 -8.55
CA CYS A 68 -5.17 -18.79 -7.40
C CYS A 68 -4.80 -19.87 -6.35
N THR A 69 -3.50 -20.00 -6.05
CA THR A 69 -2.98 -21.03 -5.14
C THR A 69 -2.57 -20.48 -3.77
N VAL A 70 -2.34 -19.19 -3.67
CA VAL A 70 -1.89 -18.48 -2.46
C VAL A 70 -2.96 -17.44 -2.08
N PRO A 71 -3.87 -17.77 -1.16
CA PRO A 71 -4.99 -16.89 -0.80
C PRO A 71 -4.53 -15.69 0.04
N LEU A 72 -5.04 -14.51 -0.30
CA LEU A 72 -4.91 -13.25 0.43
C LEU A 72 -6.23 -12.84 1.12
N SER A 73 -7.34 -13.50 0.80
CA SER A 73 -8.62 -13.37 1.52
C SER A 73 -9.18 -14.75 1.84
N GLU A 74 -10.10 -14.81 2.79
CA GLU A 74 -11.03 -15.93 2.86
C GLU A 74 -11.97 -15.92 1.64
N THR A 75 -12.40 -17.10 1.18
CA THR A 75 -13.42 -17.23 0.14
C THR A 75 -14.79 -16.90 0.75
N GLN A 76 -15.46 -15.88 0.21
CA GLN A 76 -16.74 -15.41 0.72
C GLN A 76 -17.83 -15.44 -0.36
N VAL A 77 -19.07 -15.67 0.05
CA VAL A 77 -20.24 -15.64 -0.85
C VAL A 77 -20.84 -14.23 -0.83
N PHE A 78 -21.09 -13.69 -2.02
CA PHE A 78 -21.69 -12.38 -2.21
C PHE A 78 -22.93 -12.46 -3.11
N ASP A 79 -23.89 -11.59 -2.84
CA ASP A 79 -25.09 -11.41 -3.66
C ASP A 79 -24.82 -10.47 -4.85
N PRO A 80 -25.67 -10.46 -5.90
CA PRO A 80 -25.54 -9.50 -6.99
C PRO A 80 -25.64 -8.05 -6.49
N GLY A 81 -24.89 -7.14 -7.11
CA GLY A 81 -24.80 -5.73 -6.71
C GLY A 81 -23.43 -5.35 -6.16
N GLU A 82 -23.36 -4.18 -5.51
CA GLU A 82 -22.13 -3.65 -4.91
C GLU A 82 -21.75 -4.40 -3.65
N ASN A 83 -20.48 -4.81 -3.57
CA ASN A 83 -19.94 -5.63 -2.50
C ASN A 83 -18.53 -5.15 -2.11
N ASN A 84 -18.15 -5.47 -0.88
CA ASN A 84 -16.82 -5.20 -0.34
C ASN A 84 -16.22 -6.50 0.23
N LEU A 85 -14.96 -6.76 -0.10
CA LEU A 85 -14.17 -7.87 0.43
C LEU A 85 -12.94 -7.32 1.16
N VAL A 86 -12.85 -7.60 2.45
CA VAL A 86 -11.69 -7.25 3.28
C VAL A 86 -10.65 -8.35 3.15
N LEU A 87 -9.39 -7.98 2.88
CA LEU A 87 -8.29 -8.94 2.84
C LEU A 87 -7.90 -9.43 4.25
N ASN A 88 -7.21 -10.56 4.29
CA ASN A 88 -6.53 -11.01 5.50
C ASN A 88 -5.45 -10.00 5.90
N SER A 89 -4.97 -10.09 7.14
CA SER A 89 -3.83 -9.29 7.58
C SER A 89 -2.60 -9.64 6.75
N LEU A 90 -2.17 -8.70 5.91
CA LEU A 90 -0.96 -8.81 5.09
C LEU A 90 0.27 -8.37 5.88
N SER A 91 1.44 -8.88 5.50
CA SER A 91 2.72 -8.37 6.01
C SER A 91 3.17 -7.17 5.18
N GLU A 92 4.17 -6.44 5.67
CA GLU A 92 4.89 -5.46 4.85
C GLU A 92 5.46 -6.12 3.59
N GLY A 93 5.31 -5.45 2.45
CA GLY A 93 5.75 -5.95 1.16
C GLY A 93 4.87 -5.50 -0.01
N ALA A 94 5.29 -5.89 -1.22
CA ALA A 94 4.55 -5.64 -2.45
C ALA A 94 3.75 -6.89 -2.88
N TYR A 95 2.53 -6.66 -3.34
CA TYR A 95 1.58 -7.71 -3.72
C TYR A 95 0.98 -7.43 -5.09
N ASP A 96 0.74 -8.49 -5.84
CA ASP A 96 -0.20 -8.49 -6.96
C ASP A 96 -1.49 -9.14 -6.49
N PHE A 97 -2.63 -8.54 -6.79
CA PHE A 97 -3.93 -9.07 -6.41
C PHE A 97 -4.60 -9.72 -7.61
N PHE A 98 -4.93 -11.00 -7.47
CA PHE A 98 -5.68 -11.76 -8.44
C PHE A 98 -7.04 -12.18 -7.89
N LEU A 99 -8.11 -11.88 -8.63
CA LEU A 99 -9.47 -12.24 -8.26
C LEU A 99 -9.91 -13.52 -8.99
N GLN A 100 -10.58 -14.40 -8.25
CA GLN A 100 -11.39 -15.48 -8.80
C GLN A 100 -12.82 -15.37 -8.31
N HIS A 101 -13.75 -15.45 -9.25
CA HIS A 101 -15.18 -15.55 -8.99
C HIS A 101 -15.67 -16.95 -9.39
N THR A 102 -16.41 -17.61 -8.51
CA THR A 102 -17.08 -18.88 -8.77
C THR A 102 -18.58 -18.68 -8.62
N PRO A 103 -19.33 -18.64 -9.74
CA PRO A 103 -20.78 -18.47 -9.70
C PRO A 103 -21.45 -19.60 -8.88
N SER A 104 -22.62 -19.32 -8.29
CA SER A 104 -23.37 -20.31 -7.49
C SER A 104 -23.69 -21.60 -8.25
N SER A 105 -23.79 -21.51 -9.57
CA SER A 105 -23.96 -22.65 -10.49
C SER A 105 -23.01 -22.49 -11.67
N GLY A 106 -21.71 -22.66 -11.46
CA GLY A 106 -20.72 -22.49 -12.51
C GLY A 106 -19.37 -23.10 -12.18
N ASN A 107 -18.47 -23.09 -13.16
CA ASN A 107 -17.06 -23.33 -12.90
C ASN A 107 -16.41 -22.01 -12.44
N PRO A 108 -15.33 -22.06 -11.65
CA PRO A 108 -14.57 -20.87 -11.31
C PRO A 108 -14.06 -20.14 -12.57
N SER A 109 -13.99 -18.82 -12.50
CA SER A 109 -13.30 -18.00 -13.48
C SER A 109 -11.79 -18.27 -13.48
N THR A 110 -11.10 -17.77 -14.50
CA THR A 110 -9.65 -17.58 -14.42
C THR A 110 -9.30 -16.64 -13.26
N CYS A 111 -8.08 -16.77 -12.75
CA CYS A 111 -7.51 -15.85 -11.77
C CYS A 111 -7.06 -14.59 -12.53
N ASN A 112 -7.79 -13.49 -12.40
CA ASN A 112 -7.52 -12.27 -13.16
C ASN A 112 -6.77 -11.26 -12.30
N LEU A 113 -5.71 -10.65 -12.83
CA LEU A 113 -4.98 -9.57 -12.17
C LEU A 113 -5.89 -8.34 -12.09
N ILE A 114 -6.07 -7.80 -10.87
CA ILE A 114 -6.91 -6.62 -10.62
C ILE A 114 -6.10 -5.44 -10.10
N GLU A 115 -4.93 -5.70 -9.51
CA GLU A 115 -4.00 -4.69 -9.04
C GLU A 115 -2.59 -5.29 -9.06
N SER A 116 -1.59 -4.47 -9.39
CA SER A 116 -0.20 -4.91 -9.40
C SER A 116 0.67 -3.96 -8.60
N GLN A 117 1.66 -4.51 -7.91
CA GLN A 117 2.57 -3.75 -7.05
C GLN A 117 1.85 -2.91 -5.97
N TYR A 118 0.80 -3.47 -5.37
CA TYR A 118 0.19 -2.89 -4.17
C TYR A 118 1.15 -3.04 -2.99
N VAL A 119 1.59 -1.93 -2.40
CA VAL A 119 2.59 -1.92 -1.33
C VAL A 119 1.91 -1.73 0.02
N ILE A 120 2.11 -2.70 0.90
CA ILE A 120 1.88 -2.55 2.33
C ILE A 120 3.18 -2.07 2.95
N ASP A 121 3.10 -0.93 3.62
CA ASP A 121 4.23 -0.31 4.30
C ASP A 121 3.78 0.13 5.69
N MET A 122 4.28 -0.59 6.70
CA MET A 122 3.95 -0.38 8.11
C MET A 122 5.13 0.22 8.88
N THR A 123 6.23 0.52 8.19
CA THR A 123 7.46 1.01 8.80
C THR A 123 7.39 2.52 8.94
N PRO A 124 7.48 3.08 10.16
CA PRO A 124 7.43 4.53 10.32
C PRO A 124 8.75 5.21 9.94
N PRO A 125 8.69 6.42 9.35
CA PRO A 125 9.90 7.15 8.99
C PRO A 125 10.66 7.62 10.23
N SER A 126 11.98 7.65 10.13
CA SER A 126 12.89 8.29 11.09
C SER A 126 13.57 9.48 10.45
N VAL A 127 14.06 10.42 11.27
CA VAL A 127 14.72 11.63 10.79
C VAL A 127 15.97 11.95 11.62
N LEU A 128 17.05 12.30 10.91
CA LEU A 128 18.30 12.78 11.48
C LEU A 128 18.57 14.20 10.98
N LEU A 129 18.75 15.14 11.90
CA LEU A 129 19.16 16.51 11.61
C LEU A 129 20.68 16.64 11.69
N THR A 130 21.27 17.25 10.68
CA THR A 130 22.70 17.55 10.63
C THR A 130 22.96 18.98 10.16
N SER A 131 24.14 19.50 10.47
CA SER A 131 24.65 20.77 9.97
C SER A 131 26.16 20.80 10.09
N SER A 132 26.81 21.54 9.20
CA SER A 132 28.24 21.84 9.26
C SER A 132 28.55 23.14 10.02
N ALA A 133 27.53 23.86 10.50
CA ALA A 133 27.72 25.08 11.26
C ALA A 133 28.47 24.83 12.58
N SER A 134 29.31 25.78 12.96
CA SER A 134 29.97 25.76 14.27
C SER A 134 28.95 25.98 15.40
N SER A 135 29.22 25.42 16.59
CA SER A 135 28.34 25.57 17.76
C SER A 135 28.09 27.01 18.19
N VAL A 136 28.98 27.94 17.81
CA VAL A 136 28.75 29.39 17.86
C VAL A 136 28.64 29.88 16.42
N THR A 137 27.52 30.52 16.09
CA THR A 137 27.25 31.04 14.75
C THR A 137 27.06 32.55 14.76
N ARG A 138 27.47 33.19 13.66
CA ARG A 138 27.30 34.63 13.40
C ARG A 138 26.31 34.90 12.28
N SER A 139 25.74 33.85 11.70
CA SER A 139 24.89 33.88 10.52
C SER A 139 23.79 32.83 10.60
N SER A 140 22.94 32.80 9.57
CA SER A 140 21.97 31.74 9.34
C SER A 140 22.62 30.35 9.33
N ILE A 141 21.86 29.34 9.76
CA ILE A 141 22.32 27.98 9.97
C ILE A 141 21.65 27.08 8.93
N GLN A 142 22.45 26.48 8.05
CA GLN A 142 21.95 25.49 7.10
C GLN A 142 21.78 24.14 7.80
N ILE A 143 20.57 23.60 7.74
CA ILE A 143 20.20 22.30 8.32
C ILE A 143 19.85 21.34 7.19
N THR A 144 20.32 20.11 7.32
CA THR A 144 19.88 18.97 6.49
C THR A 144 19.14 17.97 7.37
N ALA A 145 17.90 17.68 7.01
CA ALA A 145 17.12 16.56 7.54
C ALA A 145 17.23 15.37 6.58
N THR A 146 17.68 14.22 7.08
CA THR A 146 17.74 12.97 6.33
C THR A 146 16.71 12.00 6.89
N PHE A 147 15.84 11.51 6.01
CA PHE A 147 14.77 10.56 6.32
C PHE A 147 15.20 9.12 6.00
N SER A 148 14.69 8.13 6.74
CA SER A 148 14.92 6.71 6.42
C SER A 148 14.25 6.24 5.14
N GLU A 149 13.23 6.96 4.69
CA GLU A 149 12.38 6.64 3.55
C GLU A 149 11.73 7.90 2.97
N ALA A 150 10.95 7.73 1.90
CA ALA A 150 10.26 8.84 1.26
C ALA A 150 9.12 9.35 2.14
N VAL A 151 9.12 10.67 2.39
CA VAL A 151 8.10 11.34 3.22
C VAL A 151 7.29 12.34 2.40
N GLU A 152 6.08 12.64 2.88
CA GLU A 152 5.33 13.81 2.43
C GLU A 152 6.20 15.09 2.55
N PRO A 153 5.90 16.14 1.78
CA PRO A 153 6.70 17.37 1.83
C PRO A 153 6.81 17.94 3.25
N LEU A 154 8.03 18.09 3.74
CA LEU A 154 8.33 18.75 5.01
C LEU A 154 7.95 20.23 4.91
N VAL A 155 7.12 20.68 5.84
CA VAL A 155 6.75 22.08 6.00
C VAL A 155 7.45 22.70 7.21
N ALA A 156 7.58 24.02 7.25
CA ALA A 156 8.29 24.71 8.33
C ALA A 156 7.64 24.43 9.70
N GLU A 157 6.32 24.25 9.74
CA GLU A 157 5.54 23.96 10.94
C GLU A 157 5.84 22.58 11.55
N SER A 158 6.41 21.65 10.77
CA SER A 158 6.87 20.35 11.28
C SER A 158 8.16 20.45 12.11
N VAL A 159 8.85 21.59 12.05
CA VAL A 159 10.14 21.81 12.73
C VAL A 159 9.96 22.79 13.88
N ILE A 160 10.43 22.39 15.05
CA ILE A 160 10.47 23.23 16.24
C ILE A 160 11.79 23.99 16.24
N VAL A 161 11.70 25.32 16.17
CA VAL A 161 12.84 26.23 16.29
C VAL A 161 12.66 27.16 17.46
N THR A 162 13.67 27.28 18.33
CA THR A 162 13.75 28.34 19.34
C THR A 162 14.71 29.42 18.89
N ASN A 163 14.43 30.68 19.26
CA ASN A 163 15.28 31.83 18.95
C ASN A 163 15.63 31.95 17.44
N GLY A 164 14.72 31.55 16.56
CA GLY A 164 14.96 31.55 15.12
C GLY A 164 13.68 31.30 14.35
N TYR A 165 13.73 31.56 13.04
CA TYR A 165 12.68 31.18 12.11
C TYR A 165 13.27 30.42 10.91
N ILE A 166 12.43 29.62 10.26
CA ILE A 166 12.79 28.87 9.06
C ILE A 166 12.48 29.72 7.84
N GLU A 167 13.40 29.69 6.88
CA GLU A 167 13.22 30.32 5.57
C GLU A 167 12.57 29.32 4.60
N THR A 168 13.24 28.98 3.50
CA THR A 168 12.72 28.05 2.50
C THR A 168 13.12 26.62 2.86
N VAL A 169 12.14 25.71 2.83
CA VAL A 169 12.38 24.27 2.87
C VAL A 169 12.45 23.75 1.44
N VAL A 170 13.53 23.05 1.11
CA VAL A 170 13.71 22.38 -0.18
C VAL A 170 13.92 20.90 0.08
N GLN A 171 12.97 20.08 -0.37
CA GLN A 171 13.04 18.63 -0.24
C GLN A 171 13.34 17.97 -1.59
N ALA A 172 14.23 17.00 -1.58
CA ALA A 172 14.59 16.17 -2.74
C ALA A 172 14.83 14.72 -2.28
N GLY A 173 13.96 13.81 -2.70
CA GLY A 173 13.99 12.42 -2.25
C GLY A 173 13.84 12.33 -0.73
N ASN A 174 14.79 11.64 -0.09
CA ASN A 174 14.79 11.40 1.36
C ASN A 174 15.57 12.48 2.14
N GLU A 175 15.85 13.63 1.54
CA GLU A 175 16.51 14.74 2.22
C GLU A 175 15.71 16.03 2.07
N ALA A 176 15.66 16.80 3.16
CA ALA A 176 15.18 18.17 3.15
C ALA A 176 16.27 19.10 3.67
N SER A 177 16.45 20.24 3.01
CA SER A 177 17.36 21.30 3.41
C SER A 177 16.58 22.56 3.72
N PHE A 178 16.94 23.23 4.80
CA PHE A 178 16.34 24.50 5.20
C PHE A 178 17.33 25.35 5.97
N THR A 179 17.10 26.66 5.93
CA THR A 179 17.91 27.64 6.64
C THR A 179 17.16 28.14 7.86
N VAL A 180 17.83 28.17 9.01
CA VAL A 180 17.33 28.79 10.24
C VAL A 180 18.05 30.12 10.45
N SER A 181 17.28 31.20 10.55
CA SER A 181 17.78 32.55 10.81
C SER A 181 17.57 32.91 12.28
N PRO A 182 18.64 33.01 13.10
CA PRO A 182 18.55 33.40 14.49
C PRO A 182 17.97 34.80 14.70
N ILE A 183 17.34 35.05 15.85
CA ILE A 183 16.68 36.33 16.17
C ILE A 183 17.47 37.13 17.22
N ASN A 184 17.60 36.60 18.44
CA ASN A 184 18.22 37.28 19.57
C ASN A 184 19.67 36.84 19.76
N GLU A 185 20.56 37.82 19.95
CA GLU A 185 21.97 37.59 20.26
C GLU A 185 22.17 36.99 21.65
N SER A 186 23.26 36.22 21.82
CA SER A 186 23.67 35.54 23.04
C SER A 186 22.63 34.54 23.58
N GLU A 187 21.66 34.14 22.75
CA GLU A 187 20.65 33.14 23.08
C GLU A 187 20.82 31.87 22.25
N ASN A 188 20.37 30.75 22.81
CA ASN A 188 20.48 29.44 22.18
C ASN A 188 19.39 29.24 21.11
N VAL A 189 19.82 28.89 19.91
CA VAL A 189 18.98 28.42 18.81
C VAL A 189 18.92 26.90 18.89
N SER A 190 17.74 26.34 19.14
CA SER A 190 17.51 24.90 19.12
C SER A 190 16.61 24.51 17.97
N ILE A 191 16.93 23.40 17.31
CA ILE A 191 16.21 22.88 16.15
C ILE A 191 15.91 21.40 16.39
N SER A 192 14.66 21.01 16.23
CA SER A 192 14.22 19.60 16.31
C SER A 192 12.95 19.36 15.51
N ILE A 193 12.62 18.11 15.23
CA ILE A 193 11.35 17.66 14.65
C ILE A 193 10.68 16.75 15.68
N ALA A 194 9.43 17.05 16.05
CA ALA A 194 8.69 16.27 17.05
C ALA A 194 8.28 14.89 16.52
N SER A 195 7.96 13.97 17.43
CA SER A 195 7.23 12.74 17.07
C SER A 195 5.88 13.09 16.45
N GLY A 196 5.49 12.40 15.39
CA GLY A 196 4.24 12.63 14.68
C GLY A 196 4.23 13.80 13.69
N ALA A 197 5.34 14.53 13.56
CA ALA A 197 5.42 15.74 12.73
C ALA A 197 5.74 15.46 11.25
N ILE A 198 6.24 14.27 10.93
CA ILE A 198 6.48 13.81 9.55
C ILE A 198 5.68 12.53 9.29
N ARG A 199 5.27 12.37 8.03
CA ARG A 199 4.50 11.23 7.54
C ARG A 199 5.12 10.69 6.26
N ASP A 200 5.20 9.37 6.12
CA ASP A 200 5.58 8.73 4.86
C ASP A 200 4.43 8.74 3.84
N LEU A 201 4.66 8.16 2.67
CA LEU A 201 3.64 8.07 1.63
C LEU A 201 2.56 7.02 1.92
N ALA A 202 2.84 6.06 2.82
CA ALA A 202 1.92 5.00 3.23
C ALA A 202 0.98 5.44 4.37
N GLY A 203 1.27 6.59 4.98
CA GLY A 203 0.52 7.19 6.07
C GLY A 203 1.12 6.97 7.47
N ASN A 204 2.27 6.30 7.63
CA ASN A 204 2.91 6.17 8.94
C ASN A 204 3.56 7.48 9.35
N THR A 205 3.43 7.81 10.63
CA THR A 205 4.06 8.99 11.22
C THR A 205 5.30 8.61 11.99
N ASN A 206 6.33 9.46 12.03
CA ASN A 206 7.51 9.17 12.83
C ASN A 206 7.18 8.96 14.32
N ASN A 207 7.60 7.82 14.86
CA ASN A 207 7.31 7.47 16.26
C ASN A 207 8.18 8.24 17.26
N THR A 208 9.39 8.62 16.85
CA THR A 208 10.38 9.28 17.71
C THR A 208 10.69 10.67 17.16
N ALA A 209 10.91 11.63 18.05
CA ALA A 209 11.47 12.92 17.68
C ALA A 209 12.88 12.76 17.08
N SER A 210 13.31 13.74 16.28
CA SER A 210 14.68 13.82 15.80
C SER A 210 15.68 14.05 16.95
N ASN A 211 16.97 14.00 16.64
CA ASN A 211 17.97 14.67 17.49
C ASN A 211 17.71 16.19 17.55
N THR A 212 18.20 16.83 18.60
CA THR A 212 18.19 18.29 18.73
C THR A 212 19.54 18.87 18.34
N LEU A 213 19.55 19.84 17.44
CA LEU A 213 20.73 20.67 17.17
C LEU A 213 20.64 21.95 18.01
N SER A 214 21.78 22.43 18.49
CA SER A 214 21.86 23.56 19.42
C SER A 214 23.04 24.46 19.07
N TYR A 215 22.80 25.76 18.96
CA TYR A 215 23.80 26.76 18.57
C TYR A 215 23.66 28.02 19.41
N THR A 216 24.77 28.68 19.74
CA THR A 216 24.77 30.03 20.29
C THR A 216 24.87 31.03 19.15
N TYR A 217 23.94 31.98 19.07
CA TYR A 217 24.05 33.10 18.13
C TYR A 217 24.85 34.25 18.76
N ASP A 218 26.01 34.58 18.21
CA ASP A 218 26.91 35.63 18.74
C ASP A 218 27.53 36.44 17.60
N VAL A 219 27.15 37.70 17.48
CA VAL A 219 27.69 38.63 16.46
C VAL A 219 28.64 39.67 17.07
N THR A 220 28.94 39.57 18.36
CA THR A 220 29.88 40.44 19.05
C THR A 220 31.32 40.09 18.66
N ALA A 221 32.18 41.10 18.47
CA ALA A 221 33.59 40.88 18.15
C ALA A 221 34.40 40.61 19.45
N PRO A 222 35.47 39.80 19.41
CA PRO A 222 36.34 39.52 20.57
C PRO A 222 37.03 40.76 21.14
#